data_AF-A0A7V3U647-F1
#
_entry.id   AF-A0A7V3U647-F1
#
_cell.length_a   1.000
_cell.length_b   1.000
_cell.length_c   1.000
_cell.angle_alpha   90.00
_cell.angle_beta   90.00
_cell.angle_gamma   90.00
#
_symmetry.space_group_name_H-M   'P 1'
#
loop_
_entity.id
_entity.type
_entity.pdbx_description
1 polymer ?
#
loop_
_entity_poly.entity_id
_entity_poly.type
_entity_poly.pdbx_seq_one_letter_code
_entity_poly.pdbx_strand_id
1 'polypeptide(L)'
;IMPDIASRFGIEWKAAGQSEDEREFLSDAMVGFGLCLIGIFLTLAWIFSSWTRPMVVMAIIPFGFIGTIYGHMAWDVPLSMFTVVGMIGMTGIIINDSIVLISTVDEYARERGLVPAIIDATADRLRPVMLTTLTTVLGLAPLLFEKSSQAQFLKPTVITLVYGLGFGLVLVLLLVPALLAMQQDFGRQLQALRRSVRLIGRRGVGIALAMGVVALAMAGLFAATLGAVIWNGALPEMLGLGVGSMVEAFGLFVAGSAALAVLAYVLGIVAFGLRRRVR
;
A
#
# COMPACT_ATOMS: atom_id res chain seq x y z
N ILE A 1 -9.99 -17.54 -29.04
CA ILE A 1 -10.27 -18.67 -29.96
C ILE A 1 -9.87 -20.01 -29.34
N MET A 2 -8.59 -20.27 -29.02
CA MET A 2 -8.19 -21.55 -28.41
C MET A 2 -8.85 -21.90 -27.06
N PRO A 3 -9.07 -20.95 -26.12
CA PRO A 3 -9.78 -21.26 -24.87
C PRO A 3 -11.22 -21.76 -25.06
N ASP A 4 -11.90 -21.27 -26.10
CA ASP A 4 -13.29 -21.65 -26.44
C ASP A 4 -13.38 -23.02 -27.11
N ILE A 5 -12.31 -23.44 -27.80
CA ILE A 5 -12.24 -24.76 -28.44
C ILE A 5 -11.89 -25.82 -27.39
N ALA A 6 -10.98 -25.51 -26.48
CA ALA A 6 -10.59 -26.38 -25.38
C ALA A 6 -11.78 -26.75 -24.47
N SER A 7 -12.64 -25.79 -24.14
CA SER A 7 -13.83 -26.02 -23.29
C SER A 7 -14.92 -26.85 -23.97
N ARG A 8 -15.11 -26.69 -25.28
CA ARG A 8 -16.11 -27.44 -26.06
C ARG A 8 -15.72 -28.89 -26.35
N PHE A 9 -14.43 -29.16 -26.52
CA PHE A 9 -13.94 -30.47 -26.96
C PHE A 9 -13.14 -31.23 -25.89
N GLY A 10 -12.95 -30.66 -24.70
CA GLY A 10 -12.23 -31.31 -23.60
C GLY A 10 -10.74 -31.53 -23.91
N ILE A 11 -10.15 -30.66 -24.73
CA ILE A 11 -8.76 -30.77 -25.18
C ILE A 11 -7.90 -29.78 -24.37
N GLU A 12 -6.82 -30.27 -23.77
CA GLU A 12 -5.81 -29.40 -23.16
C GLU A 12 -5.01 -28.68 -24.25
N TRP A 13 -4.87 -27.36 -24.11
CA TRP A 13 -4.06 -26.55 -25.00
C TRP A 13 -2.92 -25.91 -24.21
N LYS A 14 -1.70 -26.01 -24.75
CA LYS A 14 -0.52 -25.29 -24.28
C LYS A 14 -0.01 -24.41 -25.41
N ALA A 15 0.10 -23.11 -25.17
CA ALA A 15 0.77 -22.22 -26.11
C ALA A 15 2.29 -22.53 -26.05
N ALA A 16 2.92 -22.82 -27.19
CA ALA A 16 4.34 -23.18 -27.29
C ALA A 16 5.11 -22.17 -28.15
N GLY A 17 6.44 -22.08 -27.94
CA GLY A 17 7.32 -21.13 -28.62
C GLY A 17 7.26 -19.74 -27.98
N GLN A 18 6.99 -18.69 -28.76
CA GLN A 18 7.08 -17.28 -28.30
C GLN A 18 6.19 -16.94 -27.10
N SER A 19 5.02 -17.58 -26.95
CA SER A 19 4.15 -17.34 -25.79
C SER A 19 4.63 -18.02 -24.51
N GLU A 20 5.46 -19.07 -24.62
CA GLU A 20 6.12 -19.70 -23.49
C GLU A 20 7.30 -18.84 -23.03
N ASP A 21 8.13 -18.39 -23.97
CA ASP A 21 9.26 -17.47 -23.72
C ASP A 21 8.80 -16.16 -23.06
N GLU A 22 7.70 -15.55 -23.53
CA GLU A 22 7.12 -14.34 -22.93
C GLU A 22 6.66 -14.59 -21.49
N ARG A 23 6.02 -15.72 -21.21
CA ARG A 23 5.53 -16.05 -19.85
C ARG A 23 6.68 -16.32 -18.90
N GLU A 24 7.71 -17.03 -19.37
CA GLU A 24 8.94 -17.28 -18.60
C GLU A 24 9.62 -15.95 -18.27
N PHE A 25 9.80 -15.08 -19.27
CA PHE A 25 10.35 -13.75 -19.04
C PHE A 25 9.53 -12.93 -18.04
N LEU A 26 8.19 -12.90 -18.17
CA LEU A 26 7.35 -12.15 -17.25
C LEU A 26 7.47 -12.67 -15.81
N SER A 27 7.57 -13.99 -15.63
CA SER A 27 7.81 -14.62 -14.33
C SER A 27 9.16 -14.17 -13.75
N ASP A 28 10.23 -14.30 -14.52
CA ASP A 28 11.57 -13.90 -14.10
C ASP A 28 11.67 -12.41 -13.81
N ALA A 29 11.03 -11.59 -14.63
CA ALA A 29 10.97 -10.14 -14.45
C ALA A 29 10.17 -9.76 -13.19
N MET A 30 9.09 -10.47 -12.85
CA MET A 30 8.35 -10.26 -11.59
C MET A 30 9.21 -10.61 -10.38
N VAL A 31 9.92 -11.74 -10.41
CA VAL A 31 10.85 -12.14 -9.34
C VAL A 31 11.98 -11.12 -9.21
N GLY A 32 12.61 -10.75 -10.33
CA GLY A 32 13.67 -9.75 -10.39
C GLY A 32 13.21 -8.38 -9.90
N PHE A 33 11.99 -7.96 -10.25
CA PHE A 33 11.40 -6.72 -9.77
C PHE A 33 11.14 -6.78 -8.26
N GLY A 34 10.62 -7.89 -7.73
CA GLY A 34 10.46 -8.09 -6.28
C GLY A 34 11.78 -7.99 -5.53
N LEU A 35 12.84 -8.65 -6.02
CA LEU A 35 14.18 -8.56 -5.44
C LEU A 35 14.75 -7.13 -5.54
N CYS A 36 14.50 -6.44 -6.65
CA CYS A 36 14.88 -5.04 -6.85
C CYS A 36 14.21 -4.13 -5.81
N LEU A 37 12.89 -4.28 -5.60
CA LEU A 37 12.15 -3.53 -4.58
C LEU A 37 12.68 -3.80 -3.17
N ILE A 38 12.99 -5.06 -2.83
CA ILE A 38 13.61 -5.38 -1.54
C ILE A 38 14.97 -4.70 -1.41
N GLY A 39 15.81 -4.75 -2.44
CA GLY A 39 17.10 -4.06 -2.47
C GLY A 39 16.96 -2.55 -2.24
N ILE A 40 16.07 -1.91 -3.01
CA ILE A 40 15.74 -0.48 -2.86
C ILE A 40 15.28 -0.19 -1.44
N PHE A 41 14.36 -0.99 -0.88
CA PHE A 41 13.86 -0.80 0.48
C PHE A 41 14.98 -0.81 1.50
N LEU A 42 15.88 -1.80 1.44
CA LEU A 42 17.00 -1.93 2.36
C LEU A 42 18.00 -0.77 2.21
N THR A 43 18.31 -0.37 0.97
CA THR A 43 19.17 0.80 0.70
C THR A 43 18.56 2.08 1.26
N LEU A 44 17.26 2.30 1.07
CA LEU A 44 16.58 3.47 1.63
C LEU A 44 16.49 3.43 3.15
N ALA A 45 16.27 2.25 3.74
CA ALA A 45 16.25 2.09 5.19
C ALA A 45 17.60 2.48 5.81
N TRP A 46 18.69 2.14 5.11
CA TRP A 46 20.04 2.55 5.46
C TRP A 46 20.25 4.06 5.30
N ILE A 47 19.91 4.63 4.15
CA ILE A 47 20.10 6.07 3.85
C ILE A 47 19.33 6.96 4.84
N PHE A 48 18.06 6.63 5.10
CA PHE A 48 17.22 7.41 6.01
C PHE A 48 17.43 7.08 7.49
N SER A 49 18.25 6.06 7.81
CA SER A 49 18.37 5.51 9.17
C SER A 49 16.99 5.22 9.79
N SER A 50 16.05 4.75 8.98
CA SER A 50 14.64 4.58 9.35
C SER A 50 13.97 3.52 8.49
N TRP A 51 13.24 2.61 9.13
CA TRP A 51 12.46 1.57 8.45
C TRP A 51 11.12 2.07 7.93
N THR A 52 10.65 3.23 8.42
CA THR A 52 9.32 3.75 8.12
C THR A 52 9.30 4.70 6.93
N ARG A 53 10.38 5.46 6.71
CA ARG A 53 10.52 6.36 5.55
C ARG A 53 10.50 5.62 4.20
N PRO A 54 11.23 4.50 4.03
CA PRO A 54 11.14 3.72 2.82
C PRO A 54 9.73 3.18 2.55
N MET A 55 8.96 2.85 3.58
CA MET A 55 7.57 2.39 3.40
C MET A 55 6.69 3.44 2.74
N VAL A 56 6.90 4.72 3.06
CA VAL A 56 6.18 5.84 2.43
C VAL A 56 6.52 5.91 0.94
N VAL A 57 7.79 5.74 0.57
CA VAL A 57 8.22 5.71 -0.84
C VAL A 57 7.60 4.51 -1.57
N MET A 58 7.66 3.33 -0.96
CA MET A 58 7.12 2.10 -1.57
C MET A 58 5.60 2.15 -1.76
N ALA A 59 4.89 2.84 -0.86
CA ALA A 59 3.44 2.97 -0.95
C ALA A 59 2.98 3.68 -2.24
N ILE A 60 3.84 4.45 -2.91
CA ILE A 60 3.50 5.21 -4.13
C ILE A 60 3.49 4.32 -5.37
N ILE A 61 4.31 3.26 -5.39
CA ILE A 61 4.53 2.40 -6.57
C ILE A 61 3.21 1.79 -7.10
N PRO A 62 2.35 1.20 -6.24
CA PRO A 62 1.06 0.68 -6.70
C PRO A 62 0.15 1.75 -7.33
N PHE A 63 0.19 2.98 -6.81
CA PHE A 63 -0.58 4.09 -7.38
C PHE A 63 0.01 4.56 -8.71
N GLY A 64 1.33 4.51 -8.90
CA GLY A 64 1.99 4.78 -10.19
C GLY A 64 1.52 3.81 -11.28
N PHE A 65 1.31 2.54 -10.93
CA PHE A 65 0.78 1.54 -11.87
C PHE A 65 -0.64 1.83 -12.35
N ILE A 66 -1.45 2.54 -11.57
CA ILE A 66 -2.77 2.99 -12.03
C ILE A 66 -2.62 3.90 -13.26
N GLY A 67 -1.61 4.79 -13.26
CA GLY A 67 -1.26 5.63 -14.41
C GLY A 67 -0.85 4.79 -15.63
N THR A 68 0.00 3.78 -15.43
CA THR A 68 0.39 2.83 -16.50
C THR A 68 -0.83 2.17 -17.14
N ILE A 69 -1.69 1.58 -16.31
CA ILE A 69 -2.87 0.82 -16.76
C ILE A 69 -3.79 1.76 -17.55
N TYR A 70 -4.05 2.96 -17.01
CA TYR A 70 -4.84 3.97 -17.70
C TYR A 70 -4.23 4.36 -19.05
N GLY A 71 -2.91 4.56 -19.13
CA GLY A 71 -2.22 4.88 -20.38
C GLY A 71 -2.35 3.78 -21.43
N HIS A 72 -2.15 2.53 -21.03
CA HIS A 72 -2.30 1.37 -21.92
C HIS A 72 -3.73 1.22 -22.44
N MET A 73 -4.74 1.46 -21.58
CA MET A 73 -6.14 1.48 -21.98
C MET A 73 -6.45 2.64 -22.94
N ALA A 74 -5.91 3.83 -22.68
CA ALA A 74 -6.17 5.02 -23.51
C ALA A 74 -5.59 4.89 -24.93
N TRP A 75 -4.49 4.15 -25.09
CA TRP A 75 -3.82 3.92 -26.38
C TRP A 75 -4.18 2.58 -27.04
N ASP A 76 -5.01 1.76 -26.39
CA ASP A 76 -5.38 0.42 -26.82
C ASP A 76 -4.15 -0.47 -27.14
N VAL A 77 -3.12 -0.37 -26.30
CA VAL A 77 -1.89 -1.16 -26.42
C VAL A 77 -1.85 -2.20 -25.31
N PRO A 78 -1.74 -3.51 -25.61
CA PRO A 78 -1.68 -4.54 -24.58
C PRO A 78 -0.41 -4.43 -23.73
N LEU A 79 -0.50 -4.89 -22.49
CA LEU A 79 0.67 -5.05 -21.63
C LEU A 79 1.56 -6.15 -22.23
N SER A 80 2.87 -5.91 -22.22
CA SER A 80 3.89 -6.82 -22.75
C SER A 80 5.12 -6.83 -21.86
N MET A 81 6.09 -7.70 -22.17
CA MET A 81 7.45 -7.69 -21.63
C MET A 81 8.08 -6.29 -21.60
N PHE A 82 7.87 -5.48 -22.64
CA PHE A 82 8.35 -4.09 -22.69
C PHE A 82 7.65 -3.16 -21.69
N THR A 83 6.38 -3.41 -21.37
CA THR A 83 5.68 -2.68 -20.29
C THR A 83 6.36 -2.93 -18.95
N VAL A 84 6.80 -4.16 -18.65
CA VAL A 84 7.51 -4.46 -17.41
C VAL A 84 8.80 -3.67 -17.29
N VAL A 85 9.59 -3.59 -18.37
CA VAL A 85 10.78 -2.74 -18.41
C VAL A 85 10.44 -1.28 -18.14
N GLY A 86 9.36 -0.77 -18.74
CA GLY A 86 8.85 0.58 -18.49
C GLY A 86 8.45 0.81 -17.03
N MET A 87 7.80 -0.17 -16.40
CA MET A 87 7.37 -0.10 -15.00
C MET A 87 8.56 -0.07 -14.04
N ILE A 88 9.61 -0.86 -14.30
CA ILE A 88 10.85 -0.84 -13.52
C ILE A 88 11.50 0.55 -13.63
N GLY A 89 11.64 1.08 -14.85
CA GLY A 89 12.24 2.40 -15.08
C GLY A 89 11.45 3.54 -14.43
N MET A 90 10.13 3.54 -14.59
CA MET A 90 9.24 4.50 -13.93
C MET A 90 9.36 4.45 -12.41
N THR A 91 9.39 3.24 -11.84
CA THR A 91 9.49 3.03 -10.40
C THR A 91 10.73 3.74 -9.85
N GLY A 92 11.88 3.58 -10.50
CA GLY A 92 13.12 4.27 -10.12
C GLY A 92 13.01 5.80 -10.15
N ILE A 93 12.36 6.37 -11.17
CA ILE A 93 12.17 7.83 -11.29
C ILE A 93 11.24 8.35 -10.17
N ILE A 94 10.11 7.68 -9.93
CA ILE A 94 9.16 8.06 -8.85
C ILE A 94 9.84 7.96 -7.48
N ILE A 95 10.64 6.91 -7.27
CA ILE A 95 11.43 6.74 -6.05
C ILE A 95 12.39 7.91 -5.86
N ASN A 96 13.13 8.31 -6.90
CA ASN A 96 14.06 9.43 -6.84
C ASN A 96 13.37 10.72 -6.38
N ASP A 97 12.24 11.06 -6.99
CA ASP A 97 11.50 12.28 -6.65
C ASP A 97 10.99 12.24 -5.19
N SER A 98 10.55 11.07 -4.74
CA SER A 98 10.12 10.84 -3.36
C SER A 98 11.25 10.97 -2.35
N ILE A 99 12.45 10.45 -2.68
CA ILE A 99 13.64 10.54 -1.82
C ILE A 99 14.01 12.00 -1.58
N VAL A 100 14.06 12.81 -2.65
CA VAL A 100 14.45 14.22 -2.57
C VAL A 100 13.42 15.02 -1.76
N LEU A 101 12.12 14.74 -1.92
CA LEU A 101 11.08 15.38 -1.12
C LEU A 101 11.20 15.00 0.36
N ILE A 102 11.29 13.71 0.68
CA ILE A 102 11.37 13.21 2.06
C ILE A 102 12.63 13.73 2.77
N SER A 103 13.78 13.74 2.10
CA SER A 103 15.02 14.25 2.70
C SER A 103 14.95 15.75 3.00
N THR A 104 14.30 16.53 2.13
CA THR A 104 14.06 17.97 2.36
C THR A 104 13.11 18.19 3.53
N VAL A 105 12.04 17.40 3.64
CA VAL A 105 11.15 17.43 4.81
C VAL A 105 11.94 17.12 6.09
N ASP A 106 12.83 16.13 6.05
CA ASP A 106 13.64 15.74 7.21
C ASP A 106 14.66 16.77 7.64
N GLU A 107 15.24 17.48 6.68
CA GLU A 107 16.10 18.61 6.95
C GLU A 107 15.32 19.73 7.66
N TYR A 108 14.17 20.13 7.11
CA TYR A 108 13.38 21.24 7.65
C TYR A 108 12.71 20.89 9.00
N ALA A 109 12.36 19.61 9.19
CA ALA A 109 11.71 19.14 10.41
C ALA A 109 12.61 19.25 11.65
N ARG A 110 13.95 19.31 11.48
CA ARG A 110 14.91 19.50 12.57
C ARG A 110 14.73 20.84 13.28
N GLU A 111 14.31 21.87 12.55
CA GLU A 111 14.21 23.25 13.05
C GLU A 111 12.78 23.71 13.26
N ARG A 112 11.84 23.27 12.41
CA ARG A 112 10.49 23.89 12.29
C ARG A 112 9.34 22.98 12.73
N GLY A 113 9.64 21.73 13.12
CA GLY A 113 8.63 20.70 13.33
C GLY A 113 8.07 20.16 12.01
N LEU A 114 7.41 18.99 12.06
CA LEU A 114 7.12 18.22 10.85
C LEU A 114 6.09 18.86 9.92
N VAL A 115 4.98 19.40 10.44
CA VAL A 115 3.92 19.94 9.57
C VAL A 115 4.39 21.17 8.78
N PRO A 116 5.02 22.19 9.40
CA PRO A 116 5.60 23.30 8.65
C PRO A 116 6.67 22.83 7.65
N ALA A 117 7.51 21.87 8.05
CA ALA A 117 8.54 21.29 7.18
C ALA A 117 7.95 20.60 5.94
N ILE A 118 6.83 19.87 6.09
CA ILE A 118 6.13 19.24 4.96
C ILE A 118 5.65 20.31 3.97
N ILE A 119 5.03 21.39 4.47
CA ILE A 119 4.48 22.45 3.61
C ILE A 119 5.61 23.16 2.85
N ASP A 120 6.63 23.63 3.56
CA ASP A 120 7.76 24.36 3.00
C ASP A 120 8.52 23.48 1.98
N ALA A 121 8.86 22.25 2.35
CA ALA A 121 9.58 21.33 1.47
C ALA A 121 8.77 20.99 0.21
N THR A 122 7.45 20.78 0.34
CA THR A 122 6.60 20.49 -0.83
C THR A 122 6.51 21.70 -1.76
N ALA A 123 6.40 22.92 -1.21
CA ALA A 123 6.38 24.15 -2.00
C ALA A 123 7.69 24.36 -2.77
N ASP A 124 8.83 24.13 -2.12
CA ASP A 124 10.16 24.30 -2.74
C ASP A 124 10.46 23.20 -3.76
N ARG A 125 9.94 21.98 -3.55
CA ARG A 125 10.15 20.84 -4.44
C ARG A 125 9.15 20.74 -5.58
N LEU A 126 8.06 21.51 -5.55
CA LEU A 126 7.07 21.57 -6.62
C LEU A 126 7.73 21.80 -7.99
N ARG A 127 8.56 22.85 -8.12
CA ARG A 127 9.19 23.20 -9.39
C ARG A 127 10.21 22.15 -9.87
N PRO A 128 11.18 21.70 -9.05
CA PRO A 128 12.11 20.65 -9.44
C PRO A 128 11.42 19.36 -9.92
N VAL A 129 10.46 18.84 -9.14
CA VAL A 129 9.77 17.57 -9.45
C VAL A 129 8.90 17.69 -10.71
N MET A 130 8.24 18.84 -10.89
CA MET A 130 7.52 19.12 -12.13
C MET A 130 8.47 19.16 -13.34
N LEU A 131 9.61 19.83 -13.23
CA LEU A 131 10.54 19.98 -14.35
C LEU A 131 11.15 18.64 -14.77
N THR A 132 11.55 17.80 -13.81
CA THR A 132 12.09 16.45 -14.12
C THR A 132 11.04 15.61 -14.82
N THR A 133 9.83 15.54 -14.24
CA THR A 133 8.74 14.75 -14.82
C THR A 133 8.34 15.26 -16.20
N LEU A 134 8.12 16.57 -16.35
CA LEU A 134 7.74 17.16 -17.64
C LEU A 134 8.82 16.97 -18.70
N THR A 135 10.10 17.08 -18.34
CA THR A 135 11.19 16.86 -19.29
C THR A 135 11.17 15.42 -19.82
N THR A 136 10.97 14.43 -18.95
CA THR A 136 10.87 13.02 -19.38
C THR A 136 9.60 12.76 -20.17
N VAL A 137 8.45 13.24 -19.69
CA VAL A 137 7.15 13.06 -20.35
C VAL A 137 7.14 13.71 -21.73
N LEU A 138 7.53 14.97 -21.84
CA LEU A 138 7.56 15.70 -23.11
C LEU A 138 8.66 15.20 -24.04
N GLY A 139 9.78 14.71 -23.50
CA GLY A 139 10.85 14.09 -24.29
C GLY A 139 10.42 12.77 -24.93
N LEU A 140 9.58 11.99 -24.24
CA LEU A 140 9.09 10.69 -24.71
C LEU A 140 7.75 10.78 -25.46
N ALA A 141 6.95 11.83 -25.24
CA ALA A 141 5.63 12.00 -25.85
C ALA A 141 5.64 11.92 -27.40
N PRO A 142 6.63 12.44 -28.15
CA PRO A 142 6.65 12.32 -29.60
C PRO A 142 6.68 10.86 -30.08
N LEU A 143 7.33 9.96 -29.32
CA LEU A 143 7.43 8.54 -29.66
C LEU A 143 6.07 7.82 -29.61
N LEU A 144 5.07 8.39 -28.92
CA LEU A 144 3.71 7.84 -28.90
C LEU A 144 3.02 7.93 -30.27
N PHE A 145 3.39 8.93 -31.07
CA PHE A 145 2.80 9.21 -32.38
C PHE A 145 3.63 8.66 -33.56
N GLU A 146 4.80 8.09 -33.26
CA GLU A 146 5.68 7.51 -34.28
C GLU A 146 5.07 6.23 -34.88
N LYS A 147 5.17 6.10 -36.21
CA LYS A 147 4.56 5.01 -36.98
C LYS A 147 5.57 4.01 -37.52
N SER A 148 6.87 4.29 -37.41
CA SER A 148 7.92 3.36 -37.84
C SER A 148 7.85 2.03 -37.09
N SER A 149 8.09 0.92 -37.81
CA SER A 149 8.12 -0.43 -37.23
C SER A 149 9.17 -0.57 -36.12
N GLN A 150 10.29 0.15 -36.23
CA GLN A 150 11.31 0.22 -35.18
C GLN A 150 10.86 1.00 -33.93
N ALA A 151 9.88 1.88 -33.99
CA ALA A 151 9.39 2.56 -32.78
C ALA A 151 8.24 1.79 -32.10
N GLN A 152 7.51 0.97 -32.85
CA GLN A 152 6.33 0.26 -32.37
C GLN A 152 6.63 -0.70 -31.21
N PHE A 153 7.80 -1.35 -31.20
CA PHE A 153 8.17 -2.25 -30.10
C PHE A 153 8.46 -1.52 -28.78
N LEU A 154 8.88 -0.25 -28.84
CA LEU A 154 9.11 0.60 -27.66
C LEU A 154 7.85 1.28 -27.15
N LYS A 155 6.78 1.30 -27.95
CA LYS A 155 5.54 2.00 -27.63
C LYS A 155 4.93 1.58 -26.28
N PRO A 156 4.88 0.28 -25.89
CA PRO A 156 4.44 -0.14 -24.56
C PRO A 156 5.27 0.50 -23.43
N THR A 157 6.59 0.53 -23.57
CA THR A 157 7.50 1.15 -22.59
C THR A 157 7.26 2.66 -22.48
N VAL A 158 7.10 3.34 -23.62
CA VAL A 158 6.89 4.79 -23.68
C VAL A 158 5.54 5.16 -23.05
N ILE A 159 4.46 4.44 -23.38
CA ILE A 159 3.14 4.65 -22.77
C ILE A 159 3.24 4.53 -21.26
N THR A 160 3.89 3.47 -20.79
CA THR A 160 4.11 3.22 -19.36
C THR A 160 4.80 4.41 -18.70
N LEU A 161 5.94 4.86 -19.23
CA LEU A 161 6.69 5.99 -18.67
C LEU A 161 5.90 7.30 -18.72
N VAL A 162 5.31 7.66 -19.86
CA VAL A 162 4.59 8.94 -20.01
C VAL A 162 3.42 9.04 -19.05
N TYR A 163 2.56 8.02 -19.00
CA TYR A 163 1.35 8.08 -18.17
C TYR A 163 1.62 7.81 -16.70
N GLY A 164 2.51 6.86 -16.39
CA GLY A 164 2.84 6.56 -15.01
C GLY A 164 3.66 7.64 -14.33
N LEU A 165 4.57 8.33 -15.05
CA LEU A 165 5.25 9.51 -14.51
C LEU A 165 4.30 10.71 -14.43
N GLY A 166 3.43 10.90 -15.43
CA GLY A 166 2.42 11.97 -15.41
C GLY A 166 1.50 11.88 -14.18
N PHE A 167 1.02 10.67 -13.85
CA PHE A 167 0.30 10.42 -12.60
C PHE A 167 1.23 10.48 -11.38
N GLY A 168 2.45 9.95 -11.51
CA GLY A 168 3.49 9.94 -10.49
C GLY A 168 3.80 11.33 -9.93
N LEU A 169 3.82 12.37 -10.77
CA LEU A 169 3.98 13.76 -10.35
C LEU A 169 2.95 14.18 -9.30
N VAL A 170 1.68 13.90 -9.58
CA VAL A 170 0.56 14.24 -8.68
C VAL A 170 0.65 13.42 -7.40
N LEU A 171 1.02 12.14 -7.52
CA LEU A 171 1.18 11.25 -6.37
C LEU A 171 2.33 11.69 -5.48
N VAL A 172 3.50 12.01 -6.04
CA VAL A 172 4.65 12.45 -5.23
C VAL A 172 4.33 13.75 -4.48
N LEU A 173 3.71 14.73 -5.14
CA LEU A 173 3.45 16.03 -4.52
C LEU A 173 2.25 16.06 -3.56
N LEU A 174 1.29 15.14 -3.68
CA LEU A 174 0.12 15.10 -2.80
C LEU A 174 0.15 13.93 -1.82
N LEU A 175 0.43 12.72 -2.31
CA LEU A 175 0.37 11.50 -1.51
C LEU A 175 1.54 11.41 -0.54
N VAL A 176 2.77 11.77 -0.94
CA VAL A 176 3.94 11.70 -0.03
C VAL A 176 3.77 12.62 1.18
N PRO A 177 3.45 13.93 1.03
CA PRO A 177 3.16 14.80 2.16
C PRO A 177 2.06 14.27 3.08
N ALA A 178 0.97 13.76 2.48
CA ALA A 178 -0.15 13.21 3.24
C ALA A 178 0.26 11.98 4.06
N LEU A 179 1.02 11.05 3.47
CA LEU A 179 1.50 9.86 4.17
C LEU A 179 2.48 10.20 5.30
N LEU A 180 3.36 11.19 5.09
CA LEU A 180 4.25 11.66 6.15
C LEU A 180 3.48 12.29 7.32
N ALA A 181 2.45 13.08 7.03
CA ALA A 181 1.57 13.66 8.06
C ALA A 181 0.80 12.56 8.82
N MET A 182 0.21 11.60 8.11
CA MET A 182 -0.47 10.46 8.72
C MET A 182 0.46 9.66 9.63
N GLN A 183 1.70 9.41 9.19
CA GLN A 183 2.70 8.71 9.98
C GLN A 183 2.95 9.40 11.34
N GLN A 184 2.95 10.73 11.38
CA GLN A 184 3.09 11.50 12.61
C GLN A 184 1.89 11.33 13.54
N ASP A 185 0.68 11.33 12.98
CA ASP A 185 -0.56 11.18 13.76
C ASP A 185 -0.64 9.79 14.41
N PHE A 186 -0.27 8.74 13.67
CA PHE A 186 -0.12 7.39 14.25
C PHE A 186 0.93 7.35 15.36
N GLY A 187 2.08 8.01 15.18
CA GLY A 187 3.11 8.12 16.21
C GLY A 187 2.61 8.81 17.49
N ARG A 188 1.85 9.90 17.34
CA ARG A 188 1.25 10.65 18.45
C ARG A 188 0.19 9.83 19.19
N GLN A 189 -0.69 9.14 18.48
CA GLN A 189 -1.70 8.26 19.07
C GLN A 189 -1.05 7.11 19.85
N LEU A 190 -0.01 6.48 19.30
CA LEU A 190 0.70 5.40 19.98
C LEU A 190 1.44 5.89 21.24
N GLN A 191 2.04 7.08 21.20
CA GLN A 191 2.68 7.68 22.37
C GLN A 191 1.66 8.08 23.44
N ALA A 192 0.50 8.63 23.05
CA ALA A 192 -0.59 8.94 23.97
C ALA A 192 -1.10 7.66 24.64
N LEU A 193 -1.31 6.58 23.86
CA LEU A 193 -1.70 5.27 24.39
C LEU A 193 -0.66 4.72 25.37
N ARG A 194 0.64 4.76 25.03
CA ARG A 194 1.73 4.33 25.91
C ARG A 194 1.80 5.13 27.21
N ARG A 195 1.56 6.45 27.17
CA ARG A 195 1.52 7.31 28.37
C ARG A 195 0.32 6.97 29.24
N SER A 196 -0.86 6.77 28.64
CA SER A 196 -2.06 6.32 29.36
C SER A 196 -1.82 4.97 30.04
N VAL A 197 -1.22 4.00 29.35
CA VAL A 197 -0.87 2.68 29.93
C VAL A 197 0.18 2.79 31.05
N ARG A 198 1.18 3.68 30.95
CA ARG A 198 2.17 3.89 32.03
C ARG A 198 1.57 4.57 33.27
N LEU A 199 0.68 5.53 33.11
CA LEU A 199 -0.01 6.20 34.24
C LEU A 199 -0.96 5.25 34.98
N ILE A 200 -1.49 4.26 34.27
CA ILE A 200 -2.30 3.18 34.83
C ILE A 200 -1.46 2.24 35.74
N GLY A 201 -0.12 2.28 35.66
CA GLY A 201 0.82 1.37 36.34
C GLY A 201 0.93 1.46 37.87
N ARG A 202 0.26 2.40 38.56
CA ARG A 202 0.22 2.41 40.05
C ARG A 202 -1.17 2.40 40.69
N ARG A 203 -2.25 2.69 39.95
CA ARG A 203 -3.64 2.67 40.48
C ARG A 203 -4.68 2.01 39.56
N GLY A 204 -4.28 1.53 38.38
CA GLY A 204 -5.21 1.06 37.36
C GLY A 204 -4.85 -0.28 36.72
N VAL A 205 -4.05 -1.14 37.38
CA VAL A 205 -3.76 -2.51 36.90
C VAL A 205 -5.03 -3.23 36.42
N GLY A 206 -6.17 -3.03 37.08
CA GLY A 206 -7.46 -3.58 36.63
C GLY A 206 -7.99 -3.01 35.30
N ILE A 207 -7.74 -1.73 34.98
CA ILE A 207 -8.14 -1.11 33.71
C ILE A 207 -7.18 -1.53 32.59
N ALA A 208 -5.87 -1.61 32.85
CA ALA A 208 -4.91 -2.16 31.89
C ALA A 208 -5.18 -3.64 31.58
N LEU A 209 -5.50 -4.45 32.60
CA LEU A 209 -5.94 -5.84 32.41
C LEU A 209 -7.25 -5.90 31.64
N ALA A 210 -8.25 -5.05 31.96
CA ALA A 210 -9.51 -5.04 31.23
C ALA A 210 -9.34 -4.66 29.74
N MET A 211 -8.53 -3.64 29.43
CA MET A 211 -8.21 -3.27 28.05
C MET A 211 -7.40 -4.36 27.33
N GLY A 212 -6.45 -5.00 28.03
CA GLY A 212 -5.69 -6.12 27.50
C GLY A 212 -6.56 -7.33 27.20
N VAL A 213 -7.52 -7.67 28.08
CA VAL A 213 -8.50 -8.74 27.89
C VAL A 213 -9.43 -8.44 26.73
N VAL A 214 -9.91 -7.20 26.60
CA VAL A 214 -10.75 -6.78 25.47
C VAL A 214 -9.98 -6.84 24.15
N ALA A 215 -8.72 -6.37 24.12
CA ALA A 215 -7.87 -6.46 22.93
C ALA A 215 -7.57 -7.91 22.54
N LEU A 216 -7.30 -8.79 23.50
CA LEU A 216 -7.14 -10.23 23.28
C LEU A 216 -8.42 -10.88 22.79
N ALA A 217 -9.58 -10.51 23.35
CA ALA A 217 -10.87 -11.02 22.91
C ALA A 217 -11.20 -10.56 21.48
N MET A 218 -10.91 -9.31 21.13
CA MET A 218 -11.06 -8.80 19.77
C MET A 218 -10.11 -9.49 18.78
N ALA A 219 -8.86 -9.74 19.18
CA ALA A 219 -7.89 -10.47 18.37
C ALA A 219 -8.30 -11.94 18.16
N GLY A 220 -8.82 -12.60 19.22
CA GLY A 220 -9.38 -13.94 19.13
C GLY A 220 -10.62 -14.01 18.22
N LEU A 221 -11.50 -13.00 18.31
CA LEU A 221 -12.69 -12.89 17.46
C LEU A 221 -12.29 -12.65 16.00
N PHE A 222 -11.27 -11.83 15.74
CA PHE A 222 -10.70 -11.64 14.40
C PHE A 222 -10.12 -12.94 13.84
N ALA A 223 -9.32 -13.66 14.63
CA ALA A 223 -8.72 -14.93 14.22
C ALA A 223 -9.79 -15.99 13.92
N ALA A 224 -10.85 -16.07 14.72
CA ALA A 224 -11.93 -17.02 14.54
C ALA A 224 -12.86 -16.71 13.35
N THR A 225 -12.92 -15.45 12.90
CA THR A 225 -13.83 -15.01 11.84
C THR A 225 -13.07 -14.77 10.53
N LEU A 226 -12.43 -13.61 10.40
CA LEU A 226 -11.66 -13.22 9.23
C LEU A 226 -10.41 -14.06 9.05
N GLY A 227 -9.67 -14.34 10.13
CA GLY A 227 -8.44 -15.15 10.08
C GLY A 227 -8.70 -16.57 9.60
N ALA A 228 -9.76 -17.21 10.10
CA ALA A 228 -10.15 -18.56 9.71
C ALA A 228 -10.57 -18.64 8.23
N VAL A 229 -11.31 -17.65 7.72
CA VAL A 229 -11.71 -17.61 6.31
C VAL A 229 -10.54 -17.29 5.38
N ILE A 230 -9.60 -16.42 5.80
CA ILE A 230 -8.40 -16.11 5.01
C ILE A 230 -7.48 -17.33 4.90
N TRP A 231 -7.35 -18.13 5.98
CA TRP A 231 -6.43 -19.27 6.01
C TRP A 231 -7.05 -20.56 5.47
N ASN A 232 -8.28 -20.89 5.87
CA ASN A 232 -8.96 -22.15 5.55
C ASN A 232 -10.02 -22.02 4.45
N GLY A 233 -10.35 -20.80 4.01
CA GLY A 233 -11.41 -20.57 3.01
C GLY A 233 -12.84 -20.79 3.51
N ALA A 234 -13.04 -21.12 4.79
CA ALA A 234 -14.35 -21.40 5.39
C ALA A 234 -14.39 -20.96 6.87
N LEU A 235 -15.60 -20.69 7.37
CA LEU A 235 -15.84 -20.41 8.78
C LEU A 235 -15.67 -21.69 9.62
N PRO A 236 -15.13 -21.60 10.86
CA PRO A 236 -15.02 -22.75 11.75
C PRO A 236 -16.40 -23.37 12.04
N GLU A 237 -16.52 -24.70 11.93
CA GLU A 237 -17.78 -25.44 12.15
C GLU A 237 -18.41 -25.18 13.53
N MET A 238 -17.61 -24.77 14.53
CA MET A 238 -18.06 -24.41 15.88
C MET A 238 -19.03 -23.21 15.92
N LEU A 239 -19.09 -22.39 14.88
CA LEU A 239 -19.98 -21.24 14.78
C LEU A 239 -21.38 -21.60 14.27
N GLY A 240 -21.61 -22.84 13.81
CA GLY A 240 -22.93 -23.35 13.41
C GLY A 240 -23.59 -22.62 12.22
N LEU A 241 -22.86 -21.69 11.60
CA LEU A 241 -23.26 -20.90 10.45
C LEU A 241 -22.56 -21.53 9.25
N GLY A 242 -23.34 -22.04 8.29
CA GLY A 242 -22.84 -22.71 7.08
C GLY A 242 -21.92 -21.83 6.23
N VAL A 243 -21.34 -22.43 5.18
CA VAL A 243 -20.31 -21.89 4.26
C VAL A 243 -20.42 -20.37 4.05
N GLY A 244 -19.73 -19.60 4.89
CA GLY A 244 -19.84 -18.15 4.90
C GLY A 244 -18.89 -17.52 3.89
N SER A 245 -19.47 -16.75 2.96
CA SER A 245 -18.72 -15.85 2.08
C SER A 245 -17.87 -14.85 2.91
N MET A 246 -16.81 -14.28 2.32
CA MET A 246 -15.95 -13.28 2.98
C MET A 246 -16.74 -12.12 3.61
N VAL A 247 -17.91 -11.81 3.03
CA VAL A 247 -18.85 -10.79 3.51
C VAL A 247 -19.53 -11.18 4.83
N GLU A 248 -19.92 -12.45 4.99
CA GLU A 248 -20.53 -12.95 6.22
C GLU A 248 -19.53 -13.01 7.38
N ALA A 249 -18.29 -13.44 7.09
CA ALA A 249 -17.22 -13.42 8.07
C ALA A 249 -16.89 -11.99 8.54
N PHE A 250 -16.91 -11.02 7.62
CA PHE A 250 -16.76 -9.61 7.95
C PHE A 250 -17.94 -9.08 8.78
N GLY A 251 -19.18 -9.40 8.40
CA GLY A 251 -20.37 -9.02 9.15
C GLY A 251 -20.37 -9.55 10.58
N LEU A 252 -19.97 -10.81 10.76
CA LEU A 252 -19.88 -11.45 12.08
C LEU A 252 -18.76 -10.83 12.94
N PHE A 253 -17.63 -10.49 12.33
CA PHE A 253 -16.54 -9.78 13.01
C PHE A 253 -17.00 -8.40 13.50
N VAL A 254 -17.68 -7.63 12.65
CA VAL A 254 -18.18 -6.29 13.01
C VAL A 254 -19.24 -6.38 14.10
N ALA A 255 -20.19 -7.31 14.01
CA ALA A 255 -21.22 -7.50 15.03
C ALA A 255 -20.62 -7.97 16.37
N GLY A 256 -19.71 -8.93 16.34
CA GLY A 256 -19.06 -9.46 17.55
C GLY A 256 -18.12 -8.44 18.22
N SER A 257 -17.38 -7.65 17.44
CA SER A 257 -16.54 -6.57 17.98
C SER A 257 -17.37 -5.43 18.57
N ALA A 258 -18.49 -5.07 17.93
CA ALA A 258 -19.44 -4.09 18.47
C ALA A 258 -20.05 -4.57 19.80
N ALA A 259 -20.48 -5.83 19.89
CA ALA A 259 -21.01 -6.42 21.12
C ALA A 259 -19.97 -6.43 22.25
N LEU A 260 -18.72 -6.83 21.95
CA LEU A 260 -17.60 -6.79 22.90
C LEU A 260 -17.31 -5.37 23.40
N ALA A 261 -17.33 -4.37 22.51
CA ALA A 261 -17.10 -2.98 22.87
C ALA A 261 -18.20 -2.44 23.79
N VAL A 262 -19.47 -2.72 23.49
CA VAL A 262 -20.61 -2.33 24.35
C VAL A 262 -20.51 -3.02 25.71
N LEU A 263 -20.19 -4.31 25.76
CA LEU A 263 -20.10 -5.07 26.99
C LEU A 263 -18.93 -4.59 27.87
N ALA A 264 -17.78 -4.27 27.26
CA ALA A 264 -16.66 -3.65 27.96
C ALA A 264 -17.01 -2.27 28.52
N TYR A 265 -17.77 -1.46 27.77
CA TYR A 265 -18.22 -0.13 28.20
C TYR A 265 -19.19 -0.20 29.39
N VAL A 266 -20.17 -1.10 29.34
CA VAL A 266 -21.14 -1.31 30.43
C VAL A 266 -20.45 -1.83 31.70
N LEU A 267 -19.56 -2.82 31.57
CA LEU A 267 -18.76 -3.31 32.71
C LEU A 267 -17.86 -2.22 33.30
N GLY A 268 -17.30 -1.35 32.45
CA GLY A 268 -16.52 -0.20 32.87
C GLY A 268 -17.34 0.79 33.71
N ILE A 269 -18.57 1.11 33.30
CA ILE A 269 -19.48 1.99 34.04
C ILE A 269 -19.88 1.38 35.38
N VAL A 270 -20.28 0.11 35.41
CA VAL A 270 -20.72 -0.58 36.63
C VAL A 270 -19.58 -0.66 37.65
N ALA A 271 -18.37 -1.03 37.21
CA ALA A 271 -17.19 -1.09 38.07
C ALA A 271 -16.79 0.30 38.62
N PHE A 272 -16.97 1.37 37.84
CA PHE A 272 -16.69 2.74 38.29
C PHE A 272 -17.77 3.27 39.24
N GLY A 273 -19.05 2.95 38.97
CA GLY A 273 -20.20 3.33 39.81
C GLY A 273 -20.18 2.68 41.19
N LEU A 274 -19.79 1.40 41.29
CA LEU A 274 -19.66 0.69 42.56
C LEU A 274 -18.53 1.24 43.43
N ARG A 275 -17.42 1.69 42.83
CA ARG A 275 -16.29 2.29 43.56
C ARG A 275 -16.59 3.67 44.15
N ARG A 276 -17.56 4.42 43.60
CA ARG A 276 -18.00 5.71 44.15
C ARG A 276 -18.93 5.58 45.37
N ARG A 277 -19.54 4.42 45.61
CA ARG A 277 -20.39 4.17 46.80
C ARG A 277 -19.62 3.69 48.05
N VAL A 278 -18.34 3.36 47.90
CA VAL A 278 -17.48 2.80 48.98
C VAL A 278 -16.51 3.86 49.55
N ARG A 279 -16.62 5.12 49.12
CA ARG A 279 -15.94 6.28 49.70
C ARG A 279 -16.98 7.26 50.20
#